data_AF-A0A5M3MPG0-F1
#
_entry.id   AF-A0A5M3MPG0-F1
#
_cell.length_a   1.000
_cell.length_b   1.000
_cell.length_c   1.000
_cell.angle_alpha   90.00
_cell.angle_beta   90.00
_cell.angle_gamma   90.00
#
_symmetry.space_group_name_H-M   'P 1'
#
loop_
_entity.id
_entity.type
_entity.pdbx_description
1 polymer ?
#
loop_
_entity_poly.entity_id
_entity_poly.type
_entity_poly.pdbx_seq_one_letter_code
_entity_poly.pdbx_strand_id
1 'polypeptide(L)'
;MCASNSSEVPSPPRPRDANTFPPNLSQVVLVCLVAVLIDYPVAYVPASPQQSHFLGGEPLDVYQVTITLSEPASAAPSPHFHIFLKFSCPAVLSAQYEQLKPASMVSNLKDRFKHRLENVGAEMQIQQSMETLDRVAL
;
A
#
# COMPACT_ATOMS: atom_id res chain seq x y z
N MET A 1 6.31 28.02 65.03
CA MET A 1 6.56 26.64 64.57
C MET A 1 5.64 26.40 63.37
N CYS A 2 6.25 26.20 62.20
CA CYS A 2 5.59 26.28 60.90
C CYS A 2 4.70 25.05 60.62
N ALA A 3 3.48 25.28 60.16
CA ALA A 3 2.62 24.25 59.58
C ALA A 3 3.05 24.02 58.13
N SER A 4 3.56 22.83 57.84
CA SER A 4 3.94 22.41 56.49
C SER A 4 2.69 22.10 55.67
N ASN A 5 2.43 22.93 54.66
CA ASN A 5 1.34 22.77 53.72
C ASN A 5 1.79 21.79 52.61
N SER A 6 1.37 20.54 52.68
CA SER A 6 1.62 19.54 51.64
C SER A 6 0.72 19.82 50.43
N SER A 7 1.22 20.58 49.46
CA SER A 7 0.58 20.70 48.15
C SER A 7 0.89 19.46 47.32
N GLU A 8 -0.13 18.62 47.13
CA GLU A 8 -0.08 17.45 46.27
C GLU A 8 -0.07 17.92 44.81
N VAL A 9 1.05 17.66 44.11
CA VAL A 9 1.20 17.98 42.69
C VAL A 9 0.38 16.96 41.88
N PRO A 10 -0.60 17.40 41.05
CA PRO A 10 -1.37 16.46 40.24
C PRO A 10 -0.46 15.85 39.17
N SER A 11 -0.38 14.52 39.17
CA SER A 11 0.40 13.76 38.18
C SER A 11 -0.17 13.98 36.77
N PRO A 12 0.67 14.07 35.72
CA PRO A 12 0.18 14.24 34.36
C PRO A 12 -0.67 13.03 33.91
N PRO A 13 -1.66 13.24 33.03
CA PRO A 13 -2.47 12.14 32.50
C PRO A 13 -1.56 11.16 31.75
N ARG A 14 -1.67 9.87 32.10
CA ARG A 14 -0.92 8.80 31.42
C ARG A 14 -1.18 8.88 29.91
N PRO A 15 -0.15 8.73 29.06
CA PRO A 15 -0.35 8.60 27.63
C PRO A 15 -1.35 7.47 27.38
N ARG A 16 -2.39 7.73 26.59
CA ARG A 16 -3.31 6.68 26.11
C ARG A 16 -2.44 5.56 25.57
N ASP A 17 -2.65 4.35 26.09
CA ASP A 17 -1.86 3.17 25.78
C ASP A 17 -1.59 3.13 24.28
N ALA A 18 -0.32 3.35 23.91
CA ALA A 18 0.12 3.32 22.54
C ALA A 18 -0.10 1.89 22.06
N ASN A 19 -1.22 1.66 21.35
CA ASN A 19 -1.72 0.39 20.79
C ASN A 19 -0.62 -0.67 20.71
N THR A 20 -0.37 -1.33 21.84
CA THR A 20 0.80 -2.19 21.94
C THR A 20 0.34 -3.54 21.44
N PHE A 21 0.85 -3.93 20.28
CA PHE A 21 0.57 -5.24 19.74
C PHE A 21 0.99 -6.33 20.75
N PRO A 22 0.27 -7.46 20.81
CA PRO A 22 0.64 -8.57 21.68
C PRO A 22 2.12 -8.94 21.47
N PRO A 23 2.89 -9.20 22.55
CA PRO A 23 4.34 -9.37 22.47
C PRO A 23 4.80 -10.61 21.67
N ASN A 24 3.85 -11.44 21.20
CA ASN A 24 4.11 -12.69 20.49
C ASN A 24 3.64 -12.66 19.03
N LEU A 25 3.38 -11.48 18.45
CA LEU A 25 3.05 -11.40 17.03
C LEU A 25 4.32 -11.55 16.18
N SER A 26 4.34 -12.59 15.36
CA SER A 26 5.42 -12.77 14.38
C SER A 26 5.35 -11.70 13.30
N GLN A 27 6.50 -11.42 12.69
CA GLN A 27 6.60 -10.49 11.56
C GLN A 27 5.62 -10.87 10.42
N VAL A 28 5.42 -12.16 10.20
CA VAL A 28 4.44 -12.72 9.26
C VAL A 28 3.02 -12.18 9.54
N VAL A 29 2.59 -12.22 10.80
CA VAL A 29 1.24 -11.79 11.18
C VAL A 29 1.08 -10.27 11.09
N LEU A 30 2.10 -9.51 11.50
CA LEU A 30 2.08 -8.05 11.42
C LEU A 30 2.04 -7.55 9.98
N VAL A 31 2.82 -8.16 9.09
CA VAL A 31 2.85 -7.80 7.66
C VAL A 31 1.49 -8.07 7.01
N CYS A 32 0.87 -9.23 7.27
CA CYS A 32 -0.49 -9.53 6.81
C CYS A 32 -1.55 -8.58 7.40
N LEU A 33 -1.45 -8.26 8.70
CA LEU A 33 -2.39 -7.36 9.37
C LEU A 33 -2.31 -5.94 8.77
N VAL A 34 -1.11 -5.43 8.55
CA VAL A 34 -0.93 -4.14 7.88
C VAL A 34 -1.51 -4.19 6.48
N ALA A 35 -1.23 -5.23 5.69
CA ALA A 35 -1.79 -5.43 4.35
C ALA A 35 -3.32 -5.24 4.31
N VAL A 36 -4.01 -5.85 5.26
CA VAL A 36 -5.47 -5.75 5.42
C VAL A 36 -5.89 -4.35 5.85
N LEU A 37 -5.17 -3.74 6.79
CA LEU A 37 -5.49 -2.40 7.32
C LEU A 37 -5.29 -1.28 6.30
N ILE A 38 -4.35 -1.44 5.35
CA ILE A 38 -4.06 -0.44 4.32
C ILE A 38 -4.59 -0.83 2.93
N ASP A 39 -5.45 -1.84 2.83
CA ASP A 39 -5.98 -2.40 1.57
C ASP A 39 -4.86 -2.66 0.53
N TYR A 40 -3.68 -3.07 1.00
CA TYR A 40 -2.50 -3.33 0.18
C TYR A 40 -2.42 -4.83 -0.10
N PRO A 41 -2.84 -5.31 -1.28
CA PRO A 41 -3.10 -6.74 -1.52
C PRO A 41 -1.82 -7.57 -1.67
N VAL A 42 -0.64 -6.97 -1.64
CA VAL A 42 0.64 -7.68 -1.77
C VAL A 42 1.57 -7.22 -0.67
N ALA A 43 1.40 -7.75 0.53
CA ALA A 43 2.43 -7.64 1.54
C ALA A 43 3.43 -8.78 1.34
N TYR A 44 4.63 -8.42 0.92
CA TYR A 44 5.73 -9.37 0.86
C TYR A 44 6.03 -9.87 2.26
N VAL A 45 5.72 -11.14 2.52
CA VAL A 45 6.07 -11.81 3.76
C VAL A 45 7.28 -12.69 3.49
N PRO A 46 8.48 -12.35 3.98
CA PRO A 46 9.60 -13.28 3.92
C PRO A 46 9.24 -14.55 4.70
N ALA A 47 9.47 -15.71 4.09
CA ALA A 47 9.20 -17.02 4.70
C ALA A 47 10.06 -17.27 5.95
N SER A 48 11.18 -16.55 6.10
CA SER A 48 11.97 -16.51 7.32
C SER A 48 12.69 -15.17 7.51
N PRO A 49 13.02 -14.78 8.76
CA PRO A 49 13.83 -13.59 9.03
C PRO A 49 15.24 -13.65 8.42
N GLN A 50 15.70 -14.83 8.01
CA GLN A 50 17.00 -15.07 7.39
C GLN A 50 16.93 -15.11 5.85
N GLN A 51 15.75 -14.97 5.25
CA GLN A 51 15.59 -14.98 3.80
C GLN A 51 16.26 -13.73 3.20
N SER A 52 17.36 -13.95 2.49
CA SER A 52 18.13 -12.93 1.76
C SER A 52 18.04 -13.07 0.25
N HIS A 53 17.14 -13.94 -0.25
CA HIS A 53 16.90 -14.10 -1.67
C HIS A 53 16.12 -12.89 -2.20
N PHE A 54 16.79 -12.11 -3.04
CA PHE A 54 16.19 -11.01 -3.79
C PHE A 54 16.17 -11.39 -5.26
N LEU A 55 15.12 -10.99 -5.98
CA LEU A 55 15.14 -10.94 -7.44
C LEU A 55 15.96 -9.69 -7.81
N GLY A 56 17.25 -9.88 -8.03
CA GLY A 56 18.14 -8.83 -8.52
C GLY A 56 18.32 -8.94 -10.04
N GLY A 57 18.18 -7.83 -10.75
CA GLY A 57 18.42 -7.78 -12.20
C GLY A 57 17.29 -8.37 -13.06
N GLU A 58 16.18 -8.80 -12.45
CA GLU A 58 15.02 -9.30 -13.20
C GLU A 58 14.18 -8.13 -13.73
N PRO A 59 13.80 -8.12 -15.03
CA PRO A 59 12.86 -7.14 -15.55
C PRO A 59 11.49 -7.30 -14.90
N LEU A 60 10.93 -6.18 -14.45
CA LEU A 60 9.62 -6.09 -13.83
C LEU A 60 8.71 -5.20 -14.69
N ASP A 61 7.48 -5.67 -14.92
CA ASP A 61 6.39 -4.80 -15.33
C ASP A 61 5.86 -4.08 -14.10
N VAL A 62 6.08 -2.77 -14.03
CA VAL A 62 5.59 -1.88 -12.98
C VAL A 62 4.30 -1.22 -13.44
N TYR A 63 3.26 -1.33 -12.64
CA TYR A 63 1.96 -0.74 -12.89
C TYR A 63 1.70 0.34 -11.87
N GLN A 64 1.41 1.54 -12.35
CA GLN A 64 0.96 2.66 -11.55
C GLN A 64 -0.48 3.00 -11.97
N VAL A 65 -1.40 2.76 -11.05
CA VAL A 65 -2.82 3.05 -11.21
C VAL A 65 -3.12 4.38 -10.56
N THR A 66 -3.51 5.35 -11.37
CA THR A 66 -3.95 6.67 -10.92
C THR A 66 -5.45 6.80 -11.08
N ILE A 67 -6.07 7.49 -10.13
CA ILE A 67 -7.47 7.91 -10.22
C ILE A 67 -7.55 9.43 -10.27
N THR A 68 -8.52 9.93 -11.03
CA THR A 68 -8.85 11.35 -11.14
C THR A 68 -10.30 11.54 -10.75
N LEU A 69 -10.55 12.41 -9.77
CA LEU A 69 -11.90 12.77 -9.36
C LEU A 69 -12.42 13.91 -10.23
N SER A 70 -13.64 13.78 -10.72
CA SER A 70 -14.32 14.86 -11.42
C SER A 70 -14.91 15.81 -10.38
N GLU A 71 -14.21 16.91 -10.08
CA GLU A 71 -14.75 17.93 -9.18
C GLU A 71 -15.93 18.69 -9.82
N PRO A 72 -16.97 19.04 -9.05
CA PRO A 72 -18.03 19.91 -9.55
C PRO A 72 -17.44 21.29 -9.89
N ALA A 73 -17.91 21.87 -11.00
CA ALA A 73 -17.34 23.00 -11.75
C ALA A 73 -17.15 24.35 -11.02
N SER A 74 -17.15 24.40 -9.69
CA SER A 74 -17.16 25.63 -8.87
C SER A 74 -15.82 25.99 -8.21
N ALA A 75 -14.76 25.20 -8.37
CA ALA A 75 -13.41 25.53 -7.89
C ALA A 75 -12.37 25.30 -9.00
N ALA A 76 -11.32 26.11 -9.02
CA ALA A 76 -10.36 26.19 -10.12
C ALA A 76 -9.69 24.84 -10.49
N PRO A 77 -9.36 24.60 -11.78
CA PRO A 77 -9.32 23.26 -12.36
C PRO A 77 -7.90 22.74 -12.46
N SER A 78 -7.44 22.00 -11.47
CA SER A 78 -6.34 21.04 -11.70
C SER A 78 -6.87 19.66 -11.36
N PRO A 79 -6.93 18.72 -12.32
CA PRO A 79 -7.31 17.35 -12.02
C PRO A 79 -6.38 16.82 -10.93
N HIS A 80 -6.94 16.48 -9.77
CA HIS A 80 -6.18 15.89 -8.69
C HIS A 80 -5.94 14.42 -9.02
N PHE A 81 -4.69 14.08 -9.32
CA PHE A 81 -4.28 12.69 -9.58
C PHE A 81 -3.88 12.03 -8.27
N HIS A 82 -4.53 10.93 -7.93
CA HIS A 82 -4.16 10.11 -6.79
C HIS A 82 -3.61 8.77 -7.27
N ILE A 83 -2.40 8.41 -6.85
CA ILE A 83 -1.88 7.06 -7.06
C ILE A 83 -2.63 6.15 -6.09
N PHE A 84 -3.52 5.32 -6.63
CA PHE A 84 -4.36 4.41 -5.86
C PHE A 84 -3.65 3.08 -5.59
N LEU A 85 -2.91 2.59 -6.58
CA LEU A 85 -2.22 1.31 -6.50
C LEU A 85 -0.93 1.37 -7.32
N LYS A 86 0.17 0.90 -6.73
CA LYS A 86 1.43 0.68 -7.44
C LYS A 86 1.98 -0.68 -7.07
N PHE A 87 2.26 -1.50 -8.08
CA PHE A 87 2.79 -2.85 -7.90
C PHE A 87 3.67 -3.23 -9.08
N SER A 88 4.44 -4.31 -8.93
CA SER A 88 5.27 -4.87 -9.98
C SER A 88 5.00 -6.37 -10.16
N CYS A 89 5.26 -6.86 -11.37
CA CYS A 89 5.20 -8.27 -11.71
C CYS A 89 6.47 -8.65 -12.48
N PRO A 90 7.20 -9.72 -12.10
CA PRO A 90 8.31 -10.20 -12.92
C PRO A 90 7.86 -10.50 -14.34
N ALA A 91 8.55 -9.92 -15.32
CA ALA A 91 8.17 -9.99 -16.73
C ALA A 91 8.20 -11.44 -17.25
N VAL A 92 9.08 -12.28 -16.69
CA VAL A 92 9.13 -13.73 -16.99
C VAL A 92 7.81 -14.46 -16.74
N LEU A 93 7.00 -13.99 -15.78
CA LEU A 93 5.70 -14.61 -15.49
C LEU A 93 4.70 -14.37 -16.62
N SER A 94 4.81 -13.26 -17.36
CA SER A 94 3.94 -12.96 -18.51
C SER A 94 4.13 -13.95 -19.67
N ALA A 95 5.30 -14.61 -19.75
CA ALA A 95 5.57 -15.66 -20.73
C ALA A 95 4.85 -16.97 -20.39
N GLN A 96 4.58 -17.22 -19.10
CA GLN A 96 3.94 -18.44 -18.62
C GLN A 96 2.44 -18.27 -18.42
N TYR A 97 1.99 -17.05 -18.11
CA TYR A 97 0.63 -16.73 -17.70
C TYR A 97 0.07 -15.59 -18.53
N GLU A 98 -0.81 -15.91 -19.48
CA GLU A 98 -1.41 -14.95 -20.41
C GLU A 98 -2.13 -13.78 -19.70
N GLN A 99 -2.76 -14.08 -18.56
CA GLN A 99 -3.45 -13.07 -17.74
C GLN A 99 -2.51 -12.03 -17.11
N LEU A 100 -1.22 -12.34 -17.00
CA LEU A 100 -0.19 -11.45 -16.45
C LEU A 100 0.47 -10.58 -17.53
N LYS A 101 0.16 -10.79 -18.81
CA LYS A 101 0.62 -9.89 -19.86
C LYS A 101 0.12 -8.47 -19.61
N PRO A 102 0.92 -7.42 -19.92
CA PRO A 102 0.53 -6.03 -19.67
C PRO A 102 -0.84 -5.64 -20.20
N ALA A 103 -1.18 -6.05 -21.43
CA ALA A 103 -2.49 -5.77 -22.01
C ALA A 103 -3.64 -6.41 -21.21
N SER A 104 -3.49 -7.69 -20.84
CA SER A 104 -4.45 -8.43 -20.03
C SER A 104 -4.59 -7.80 -18.64
N MET A 105 -3.48 -7.47 -17.98
CA MET A 105 -3.46 -6.86 -16.65
C MET A 105 -4.15 -5.50 -16.64
N VAL A 106 -3.86 -4.65 -17.62
CA VAL A 106 -4.51 -3.34 -17.76
C VAL A 106 -6.02 -3.50 -17.96
N SER A 107 -6.45 -4.43 -18.83
CA SER A 107 -7.88 -4.70 -19.03
C SER A 107 -8.53 -5.19 -17.74
N ASN A 108 -7.94 -6.20 -17.11
CA ASN A 108 -8.46 -6.81 -15.88
C ASN A 108 -8.60 -5.80 -14.74
N LEU A 109 -7.61 -4.91 -14.58
CA LEU A 109 -7.67 -3.83 -13.59
C LEU A 109 -8.80 -2.85 -13.90
N LYS A 110 -8.92 -2.39 -15.15
CA LYS A 110 -10.01 -1.50 -15.55
C LYS A 110 -11.36 -2.15 -15.27
N ASP A 111 -11.57 -3.38 -15.72
CA ASP A 111 -12.85 -4.10 -15.54
C ASP A 111 -13.17 -4.32 -14.06
N ARG A 112 -12.17 -4.69 -13.25
CA ARG A 112 -12.33 -4.93 -11.80
C ARG A 112 -12.71 -3.68 -11.00
N PHE A 113 -12.28 -2.50 -11.44
CA PHE A 113 -12.52 -1.24 -10.70
C PHE A 113 -13.59 -0.35 -11.34
N LYS A 114 -13.95 -0.57 -12.61
CA LYS A 114 -14.91 0.24 -13.38
C LYS A 114 -16.17 0.62 -12.58
N HIS A 115 -16.94 -0.38 -12.14
CA HIS A 115 -18.21 -0.14 -11.44
C HIS A 115 -18.04 0.66 -10.14
N ARG A 116 -16.92 0.45 -9.43
CA ARG A 116 -16.66 1.17 -8.17
C ARG A 116 -16.30 2.63 -8.42
N LEU A 117 -15.57 2.91 -9.50
CA LEU A 117 -15.15 4.26 -9.86
C LEU A 117 -16.28 5.08 -10.48
N GLU A 118 -17.13 4.45 -11.30
CA GLU A 118 -18.33 5.10 -11.86
C GLU A 118 -19.24 5.64 -10.74
N ASN A 119 -19.43 4.88 -9.65
CA ASN A 119 -20.27 5.28 -8.52
C ASN A 119 -19.74 6.50 -7.74
N VAL A 120 -18.45 6.81 -7.85
CA VAL A 120 -17.82 7.94 -7.15
C VAL A 120 -17.40 9.06 -8.09
N GLY A 121 -17.75 8.98 -9.38
CA GLY A 121 -17.38 9.99 -10.38
C GLY A 121 -15.86 10.10 -10.61
N ALA A 122 -15.16 8.98 -10.50
CA ALA A 122 -13.71 8.90 -10.71
C ALA A 122 -13.37 8.19 -12.03
N GLU A 123 -12.28 8.61 -12.66
CA GLU A 123 -11.68 7.95 -13.81
C GLU A 123 -10.37 7.27 -13.40
N MET A 124 -10.05 6.13 -14.02
CA MET A 124 -8.79 5.41 -13.79
C MET A 124 -7.90 5.47 -15.02
N GLN A 125 -6.62 5.75 -14.76
CA GLN A 125 -5.53 5.61 -15.72
C GLN A 125 -4.52 4.59 -15.18
N ILE A 126 -3.94 3.80 -16.06
CA ILE A 126 -2.93 2.80 -15.70
C ILE A 126 -1.73 3.05 -16.58
N GLN A 127 -0.62 3.38 -15.97
CA GLN A 127 0.67 3.47 -16.62
C GLN A 127 1.43 2.17 -16.34
N GLN A 128 1.87 1.50 -17.41
CA GLN A 128 2.81 0.39 -17.31
C GLN A 128 4.18 0.87 -17.79
N SER A 129 5.21 0.51 -17.02
CA SER A 129 6.61 0.69 -17.37
C SER A 129 7.36 -0.62 -17.10
N MET A 130 8.48 -0.81 -17.80
CA MET A 130 9.41 -1.88 -17.47
C MET A 130 10.56 -1.31 -16.66
N GLU A 131 10.85 -1.89 -15.51
CA GLU A 131 11.93 -1.49 -14.63
C GLU A 131 12.78 -2.70 -14.25
N THR A 132 14.09 -2.53 -14.16
CA THR A 132 15.00 -3.54 -13.63
C THR A 132 15.63 -2.96 -12.37
N LEU A 133 15.46 -3.66 -11.25
CA LEU A 133 15.95 -3.23 -9.95
C LEU A 133 17.02 -4.20 -9.44
N ASP A 134 18.04 -3.66 -8.78
CA ASP A 134 19.15 -4.46 -8.24
C ASP A 134 18.68 -5.39 -7.11
N ARG A 135 17.59 -5.01 -6.42
CA ARG A 135 17.00 -5.78 -5.33
C ARG A 135 15.49 -5.63 -5.32
N VAL A 136 14.79 -6.70 -5.65
CA VAL A 136 13.35 -6.84 -5.44
C VAL A 136 13.16 -7.90 -4.36
N ALA A 137 12.48 -7.53 -3.27
CA ALA A 137 12.14 -8.46 -2.21
C ALA A 137 11.12 -9.49 -2.72
N LEU A 138 11.32 -10.77 -2.35
CA LEU A 138 10.83 -11.93 -3.11
C LEU A 138 9.94 -12.85 -2.29
#